data_AF-A0A497RLS0-F1
#
_entry.id   AF-A0A497RLS0-F1
#
_cell.length_a   1.000
_cell.length_b   1.000
_cell.length_c   1.000
_cell.angle_alpha   90.00
_cell.angle_beta   90.00
_cell.angle_gamma   90.00
#
_symmetry.space_group_name_H-M   'P 1'
#
loop_
_entity.id
_entity.type
_entity.pdbx_description
1 polymer ?
#
loop_
_entity_poly.entity_id
_entity_poly.type
_entity_poly.pdbx_seq_one_letter_code
_entity_poly.pdbx_strand_id
1 'polypeptide(L)'
;MTEKETGVENGKVDKTVVIVIILFGIVVMAGIYLYKQSKQPATYPYTLTVAGVNVYSKIPISEFQNKKRVFLFETQDKIATTCNFEISAVSTPDREGYKIHMERKPVGIYLDKNSAHILGETDEELLKACHAFLCLREGMECPENLMEIRDIVLNSKNLIIVRDSRLGSSGIMGHTELLGVLGYIQAQILNTEGMNVWIYPFVVDVQTNLCTLQPFSNAIQTLNITDNTTECKMNSGIFLIRSKENGIWIEGKRVFISGDDEHIRIGSIIVRDILSPEWIRVYYGLE
;
A
#
# COMPACT_ATOMS: atom_id res chain seq x y z
N MET A 1 54.95 -55.67 -68.57
CA MET A 1 54.40 -54.30 -68.59
C MET A 1 53.28 -54.27 -67.58
N THR A 2 53.56 -53.62 -66.46
CA THR A 2 52.85 -53.73 -65.18
C THR A 2 51.67 -52.76 -65.13
N GLU A 3 50.54 -53.26 -64.65
CA GLU A 3 49.36 -52.49 -64.23
C GLU A 3 49.73 -51.45 -63.15
N LYS A 4 49.13 -50.27 -63.26
CA LYS A 4 49.12 -49.25 -62.20
C LYS A 4 47.76 -49.29 -61.50
N GLU A 5 47.70 -49.92 -60.34
CA GLU A 5 46.64 -49.70 -59.36
C GLU A 5 46.89 -48.35 -58.66
N THR A 6 45.94 -47.43 -58.75
CA THR A 6 45.89 -46.23 -57.91
C THR A 6 45.02 -46.51 -56.69
N GLY A 7 45.67 -46.73 -55.54
CA GLY A 7 45.01 -46.82 -54.25
C GLY A 7 44.44 -45.47 -53.79
N VAL A 8 43.19 -45.49 -53.35
CA VAL A 8 42.52 -44.36 -52.69
C VAL A 8 42.95 -44.36 -51.22
N GLU A 9 43.76 -43.38 -50.83
CA GLU A 9 44.16 -43.18 -49.44
C GLU A 9 43.02 -42.49 -48.68
N ASN A 10 42.31 -43.25 -47.84
CA ASN A 10 41.30 -42.71 -46.93
C ASN A 10 41.98 -41.80 -45.90
N GLY A 11 41.75 -40.49 -46.04
CA GLY A 11 42.28 -39.45 -45.17
C GLY A 11 41.93 -39.70 -43.70
N LYS A 12 42.94 -39.99 -42.89
CA LYS A 12 42.83 -39.97 -41.42
C LYS A 12 42.55 -38.53 -41.00
N VAL A 13 41.33 -38.27 -40.52
CA VAL A 13 40.99 -37.00 -39.88
C VAL A 13 41.92 -36.82 -38.69
N ASP A 14 42.72 -35.76 -38.73
CA ASP A 14 43.69 -35.42 -37.70
C ASP A 14 42.97 -35.27 -36.34
N LYS A 15 43.47 -35.95 -35.31
CA LYS A 15 42.91 -35.91 -33.95
C LYS A 15 42.81 -34.47 -33.42
N THR A 16 43.72 -33.61 -33.89
CA THR A 16 43.73 -32.18 -33.57
C THR A 16 42.49 -31.48 -34.11
N VAL A 17 42.05 -31.81 -35.32
CA VAL A 17 40.83 -31.27 -35.96
C VAL A 17 39.59 -31.71 -35.20
N VAL A 18 39.54 -32.97 -34.75
CA VAL A 18 38.41 -33.49 -33.94
C VAL A 18 38.31 -32.76 -32.59
N ILE A 19 39.43 -32.53 -31.91
CA ILE A 19 39.46 -31.80 -30.62
C ILE A 19 38.99 -30.36 -30.78
N VAL A 20 39.42 -29.68 -31.84
CA VAL A 20 38.99 -28.29 -32.14
C VAL A 20 37.49 -28.22 -32.41
N ILE A 21 36.92 -29.18 -33.15
CA ILE A 21 35.47 -29.24 -33.42
C ILE A 21 34.69 -29.45 -32.12
N ILE A 22 35.16 -30.32 -31.22
CA ILE A 22 34.52 -30.58 -29.93
C ILE A 22 34.56 -29.33 -29.04
N LEU A 23 35.72 -28.67 -28.94
CA LEU A 23 35.88 -27.42 -28.18
C LEU A 23 34.98 -26.31 -28.73
N PHE A 24 34.92 -26.15 -30.04
CA PHE A 24 34.05 -25.17 -30.67
C PHE A 24 32.57 -25.48 -30.41
N GLY A 25 32.17 -26.76 -30.47
CA GLY A 25 30.83 -27.21 -30.10
C GLY A 25 30.46 -26.88 -28.65
N ILE A 26 31.38 -27.08 -27.70
CA ILE A 26 31.18 -26.75 -26.28
C ILE A 26 31.03 -25.24 -26.09
N VAL A 27 31.87 -24.43 -26.73
CA VAL A 27 31.80 -22.96 -26.64
C VAL A 27 30.49 -22.42 -27.24
N VAL A 28 30.06 -22.95 -28.39
CA VAL A 28 28.77 -22.58 -29.01
C VAL A 28 27.59 -22.99 -28.13
N MET A 29 27.61 -24.19 -27.55
CA MET A 29 26.56 -24.66 -26.64
C MET A 29 26.52 -23.84 -25.34
N ALA A 30 27.67 -23.50 -24.76
CA ALA A 30 27.77 -22.62 -23.61
C ALA A 30 27.26 -21.20 -23.95
N GLY A 31 27.60 -20.67 -25.13
CA GLY A 31 27.09 -19.40 -25.64
C GLY A 31 25.57 -19.40 -25.83
N ILE A 32 24.99 -20.46 -26.39
CA ILE A 32 23.54 -20.62 -26.54
C ILE A 32 22.86 -20.77 -25.18
N TYR A 33 23.46 -21.51 -24.24
CA TYR A 33 22.95 -21.68 -22.89
C TYR A 33 22.94 -20.35 -22.12
N LEU A 34 24.05 -19.61 -22.13
CA LEU A 34 24.15 -18.28 -21.52
C LEU A 34 23.21 -17.27 -22.19
N TYR A 35 23.05 -17.33 -23.51
CA TYR A 35 22.11 -16.49 -24.25
C TYR A 35 20.64 -16.81 -23.93
N LYS A 36 20.29 -18.09 -23.76
CA LYS A 36 18.95 -18.52 -23.32
C LYS A 36 18.67 -18.15 -21.87
N GLN A 37 19.67 -18.24 -20.99
CA GLN A 37 19.56 -17.85 -19.58
C GLN A 37 19.43 -16.31 -19.44
N SER A 38 20.16 -15.55 -20.26
CA SER A 38 20.03 -14.09 -20.39
C SER A 38 18.67 -13.64 -20.93
N LYS A 39 17.96 -14.51 -21.67
CA LYS A 39 16.66 -14.23 -22.27
C LYS A 39 15.46 -14.76 -21.49
N GLN A 40 15.65 -15.40 -20.34
CA GLN A 40 14.52 -15.58 -19.44
C GLN A 40 14.19 -14.21 -18.85
N PRO A 41 13.10 -13.54 -19.24
CA PRO A 41 12.71 -12.32 -18.56
C PRO A 41 12.50 -12.71 -17.10
N ALA A 42 13.08 -11.95 -16.17
CA ALA A 42 12.69 -12.04 -14.77
C ALA A 42 11.16 -12.02 -14.76
N THR A 43 10.52 -13.04 -14.15
CA THR A 43 9.06 -13.18 -14.14
C THR A 43 8.38 -11.89 -13.68
N TYR A 44 9.11 -11.08 -12.88
CA TYR A 44 8.78 -9.72 -12.48
C TYR A 44 10.02 -8.81 -12.65
N PRO A 45 10.12 -8.02 -13.73
CA PRO A 45 11.25 -7.12 -13.97
C PRO A 45 11.30 -5.89 -13.05
N TYR A 46 10.20 -5.55 -12.36
CA TYR A 46 10.15 -4.42 -11.44
C TYR A 46 9.91 -4.92 -10.02
N THR A 47 10.76 -4.53 -9.08
CA THR A 47 10.66 -4.92 -7.66
C THR A 47 10.90 -3.72 -6.77
N LEU A 48 10.08 -3.58 -5.73
CA LEU A 48 10.23 -2.55 -4.70
C LEU A 48 9.60 -3.01 -3.38
N THR A 49 9.85 -2.26 -2.32
CA THR A 49 9.19 -2.46 -1.02
C THR A 49 8.33 -1.24 -0.73
N VAL A 50 7.06 -1.45 -0.38
CA VAL A 50 6.12 -0.39 0.01
C VAL A 50 5.52 -0.75 1.35
N ALA A 51 5.59 0.18 2.32
CA ALA A 51 5.13 -0.04 3.69
C ALA A 51 5.58 -1.40 4.29
N GLY A 52 6.85 -1.76 4.04
CA GLY A 52 7.45 -3.01 4.52
C GLY A 52 6.93 -4.28 3.84
N VAL A 53 6.22 -4.19 2.71
CA VAL A 53 5.74 -5.32 1.90
C VAL A 53 6.44 -5.32 0.53
N ASN A 54 6.92 -6.50 0.12
CA ASN A 54 7.57 -6.65 -1.18
C ASN A 54 6.54 -6.68 -2.31
N VAL A 55 6.82 -5.89 -3.35
CA VAL A 55 6.02 -5.74 -4.55
C VAL A 55 6.82 -6.25 -5.73
N TYR A 56 6.21 -7.15 -6.51
CA TYR A 56 6.77 -7.71 -7.73
C TYR A 56 5.84 -7.38 -8.90
N SER A 57 6.35 -6.71 -9.93
CA SER A 57 5.52 -6.22 -11.04
C SER A 57 6.05 -6.59 -12.42
N LYS A 58 5.11 -6.99 -13.30
CA LYS A 58 5.31 -7.22 -14.74
C LYS A 58 5.17 -5.95 -15.58
N ILE A 59 4.60 -4.89 -15.01
CA ILE A 59 4.39 -3.60 -15.65
C ILE A 59 5.14 -2.49 -14.87
N PRO A 60 5.52 -1.38 -15.51
CA PRO A 60 6.06 -0.23 -14.79
C PRO A 60 5.09 0.22 -13.69
N ILE A 61 5.61 0.59 -12.52
CA ILE A 61 4.78 1.01 -11.38
C ILE A 61 3.91 2.22 -11.73
N SER A 62 4.44 3.16 -12.52
CA SER A 62 3.67 4.30 -13.03
C SER A 62 2.50 3.89 -13.93
N GLU A 63 2.59 2.77 -14.66
CA GLU A 63 1.45 2.26 -15.42
C GLU A 63 0.37 1.69 -14.50
N PHE A 64 0.77 0.97 -13.45
CA PHE A 64 -0.15 0.42 -12.45
C PHE A 64 -0.93 1.52 -11.72
N GLN A 65 -0.28 2.64 -11.35
CA GLN A 65 -0.91 3.77 -10.67
C GLN A 65 -2.08 4.39 -11.47
N ASN A 66 -2.09 4.21 -12.80
CA ASN A 66 -3.17 4.68 -13.67
C ASN A 66 -4.37 3.71 -13.74
N LYS A 67 -4.30 2.51 -13.13
CA LYS A 67 -5.37 1.50 -13.16
C LYS A 67 -6.44 1.79 -12.11
N LYS A 68 -7.21 2.86 -12.30
CA LYS A 68 -8.28 3.30 -11.37
C LYS A 68 -9.59 2.51 -11.49
N ARG A 69 -9.84 1.88 -12.65
CA ARG A 69 -11.00 1.00 -12.88
C ARG A 69 -10.63 -0.41 -12.44
N VAL A 70 -11.32 -0.93 -11.42
CA VAL A 70 -10.96 -2.20 -10.78
C VAL A 70 -12.14 -3.15 -10.71
N PHE A 71 -11.84 -4.44 -10.87
CA PHE A 71 -12.77 -5.51 -10.58
C PHE A 71 -12.40 -6.17 -9.26
N LEU A 72 -13.33 -6.09 -8.30
CA LEU A 72 -13.21 -6.70 -6.98
C LEU A 72 -14.09 -7.95 -6.93
N PHE A 73 -13.52 -9.07 -6.50
CA PHE A 73 -14.27 -10.33 -6.39
C PHE A 73 -15.05 -10.35 -5.07
N GLU A 74 -16.27 -10.88 -5.12
CA GLU A 74 -17.02 -11.23 -3.92
C GLU A 74 -16.23 -12.30 -3.13
N THR A 75 -16.25 -12.16 -1.80
CA THR A 75 -15.51 -13.02 -0.89
C THR A 75 -16.27 -13.17 0.42
N GLN A 76 -16.12 -14.33 1.06
CA GLN A 76 -16.65 -14.60 2.41
C GLN A 76 -15.61 -14.31 3.50
N ASP A 77 -14.36 -14.03 3.11
CA ASP A 77 -13.29 -13.66 4.03
C ASP A 77 -13.50 -12.21 4.49
N LYS A 78 -13.64 -12.01 5.80
CA LYS A 78 -13.90 -10.69 6.41
C LYS A 78 -12.78 -9.69 6.16
N ILE A 79 -11.53 -10.15 6.17
CA ILE A 79 -10.37 -9.29 5.94
C ILE A 79 -10.28 -8.90 4.48
N ALA A 80 -10.48 -9.86 3.58
CA ALA A 80 -10.55 -9.55 2.15
C ALA A 80 -11.73 -8.62 1.83
N THR A 81 -12.86 -8.75 2.54
CA THR A 81 -13.99 -7.83 2.44
C THR A 81 -13.61 -6.42 2.88
N THR A 82 -12.83 -6.28 3.96
CA THR A 82 -12.34 -4.97 4.44
C THR A 82 -11.42 -4.34 3.41
N CYS A 83 -10.47 -5.10 2.88
CA CYS A 83 -9.59 -4.63 1.83
C CYS A 83 -10.35 -4.25 0.54
N ASN A 84 -11.40 -5.00 0.18
CA ASN A 84 -12.31 -4.62 -0.90
C ASN A 84 -12.99 -3.26 -0.64
N PHE A 85 -13.47 -3.01 0.59
CA PHE A 85 -14.03 -1.70 0.95
C PHE A 85 -13.01 -0.58 0.79
N GLU A 86 -11.82 -0.76 1.36
CA GLU A 86 -10.71 0.20 1.29
C GLU A 86 -10.38 0.53 -0.17
N ILE A 87 -10.17 -0.49 -1.01
CA ILE A 87 -9.86 -0.33 -2.43
C ILE A 87 -11.02 0.34 -3.18
N SER A 88 -12.27 -0.06 -2.91
CA SER A 88 -13.44 0.51 -3.59
C SER A 88 -13.67 1.98 -3.26
N ALA A 89 -13.29 2.42 -2.05
CA ALA A 89 -13.46 3.81 -1.61
C ALA A 89 -12.61 4.80 -2.43
N VAL A 90 -11.57 4.29 -3.09
CA VAL A 90 -10.58 5.07 -3.83
C VAL A 90 -10.44 4.60 -5.29
N SER A 91 -11.37 3.77 -5.78
CA SER A 91 -11.37 3.26 -7.16
C SER A 91 -12.72 3.44 -7.83
N THR A 92 -12.77 3.24 -9.14
CA THR A 92 -14.03 3.09 -9.87
C THR A 92 -14.34 1.60 -10.06
N PRO A 93 -15.39 1.04 -9.43
CA PRO A 93 -15.76 -0.35 -9.65
C PRO A 93 -16.18 -0.60 -11.10
N ASP A 94 -15.64 -1.68 -11.69
CA ASP A 94 -15.89 -2.03 -13.09
C ASP A 94 -15.67 -3.52 -13.35
N ARG A 95 -16.62 -4.18 -14.01
CA ARG A 95 -16.56 -5.61 -14.37
C ARG A 95 -15.45 -5.94 -15.36
N GLU A 96 -15.04 -4.97 -16.17
CA GLU A 96 -13.96 -5.10 -17.14
C GLU A 96 -12.65 -4.46 -16.63
N GLY A 97 -12.65 -4.00 -15.38
CA GLY A 97 -11.51 -3.35 -14.76
C GLY A 97 -10.33 -4.29 -14.46
N TYR A 98 -9.26 -3.70 -13.96
CA TYR A 98 -8.08 -4.43 -13.50
C TYR A 98 -8.46 -5.33 -12.31
N LYS A 99 -8.17 -6.64 -12.42
CA LYS A 99 -8.70 -7.65 -11.51
C LYS A 99 -7.86 -7.73 -10.23
N ILE A 100 -8.47 -7.61 -9.07
CA ILE A 100 -7.74 -7.66 -7.79
C ILE A 100 -8.12 -8.94 -7.05
N HIS A 101 -7.14 -9.82 -6.87
CA HIS A 101 -7.28 -11.08 -6.16
C HIS A 101 -6.64 -10.96 -4.77
N MET A 102 -7.30 -11.55 -3.78
CA MET A 102 -6.79 -11.66 -2.42
C MET A 102 -6.71 -13.13 -2.03
N GLU A 103 -5.56 -13.57 -1.54
CA GLU A 103 -5.31 -14.99 -1.28
C GLU A 103 -4.50 -15.22 0.00
N ARG A 104 -4.79 -16.33 0.70
CA ARG A 104 -4.08 -16.77 1.90
C ARG A 104 -2.80 -17.51 1.53
N LYS A 105 -1.71 -16.74 1.38
CA LYS A 105 -0.37 -17.16 0.92
C LYS A 105 0.69 -16.26 1.54
N PRO A 106 1.98 -16.64 1.49
CA PRO A 106 3.08 -15.80 1.99
C PRO A 106 2.95 -14.35 1.51
N VAL A 107 3.13 -13.41 2.44
CA VAL A 107 2.84 -11.99 2.23
C VAL A 107 3.58 -11.40 1.03
N GLY A 108 2.86 -10.64 0.22
CA GLY A 108 3.43 -9.97 -0.96
C GLY A 108 2.38 -9.43 -1.91
N ILE A 109 2.81 -8.53 -2.79
CA ILE A 109 1.97 -7.97 -3.85
C ILE A 109 2.56 -8.34 -5.20
N TYR A 110 1.74 -8.93 -6.06
CA TYR A 110 2.14 -9.32 -7.41
C TYR A 110 1.27 -8.60 -8.43
N LEU A 111 1.90 -7.81 -9.29
CA LEU A 111 1.21 -7.05 -10.34
C LEU A 111 1.49 -7.70 -11.70
N ASP A 112 0.47 -8.34 -12.25
CA ASP A 112 0.45 -8.82 -13.62
C ASP A 112 -0.04 -7.74 -14.58
N LYS A 113 -0.12 -8.05 -15.88
CA LYS A 113 -0.57 -7.08 -16.88
C LYS A 113 -2.02 -6.61 -16.67
N ASN A 114 -2.90 -7.51 -16.20
CA ASN A 114 -4.35 -7.27 -16.10
C ASN A 114 -4.93 -7.64 -14.71
N SER A 115 -4.07 -8.02 -13.77
CA SER A 115 -4.48 -8.47 -12.45
C SER A 115 -3.43 -8.15 -11.39
N ALA A 116 -3.88 -7.91 -10.16
CA ALA A 116 -3.03 -7.92 -8.99
C ALA A 116 -3.42 -9.06 -8.07
N HIS A 117 -2.43 -9.60 -7.37
CA HIS A 117 -2.61 -10.53 -6.26
C HIS A 117 -2.04 -9.89 -4.99
N ILE A 118 -2.90 -9.71 -4.00
CA ILE A 118 -2.55 -9.23 -2.65
C ILE A 118 -2.57 -10.45 -1.73
N LEU A 119 -1.40 -10.80 -1.18
CA LEU A 119 -1.22 -12.04 -0.43
C LEU A 119 -0.91 -11.75 1.05
N GLY A 120 -1.42 -12.61 1.94
CA GLY A 120 -1.04 -12.68 3.36
C GLY A 120 -1.61 -13.95 4.01
N GLU A 121 -0.82 -14.66 4.82
CA GLU A 121 -1.26 -15.92 5.46
C GLU A 121 -2.20 -15.63 6.62
N THR A 122 -1.88 -14.60 7.40
CA THR A 122 -2.68 -14.14 8.54
C THR A 122 -3.53 -12.93 8.19
N ASP A 123 -4.50 -12.62 9.05
CA ASP A 123 -5.36 -11.44 8.91
C ASP A 123 -4.55 -10.13 8.91
N GLU A 124 -3.56 -10.04 9.79
CA GLU A 124 -2.65 -8.90 9.89
C GLU A 124 -1.79 -8.75 8.63
N GLU A 125 -1.23 -9.85 8.11
CA GLU A 125 -0.42 -9.82 6.89
C GLU A 125 -1.23 -9.38 5.67
N LEU A 126 -2.47 -9.86 5.55
CA LEU A 126 -3.34 -9.50 4.42
C LEU A 126 -3.75 -8.04 4.49
N LEU A 127 -4.08 -7.50 5.67
CA LEU A 127 -4.34 -6.07 5.87
C LEU A 127 -3.09 -5.24 5.55
N LYS A 128 -1.92 -5.64 6.07
CA LYS A 128 -0.65 -4.97 5.79
C LYS A 128 -0.38 -4.89 4.28
N ALA A 129 -0.57 -6.00 3.56
CA ALA A 129 -0.44 -6.03 2.10
C ALA A 129 -1.49 -5.16 1.40
N CYS A 130 -2.71 -5.07 1.93
CA CYS A 130 -3.75 -4.20 1.39
C CYS A 130 -3.37 -2.71 1.48
N HIS A 131 -2.94 -2.25 2.65
CA HIS A 131 -2.52 -0.86 2.84
C HIS A 131 -1.31 -0.51 1.97
N ALA A 132 -0.32 -1.42 1.90
CA ALA A 132 0.83 -1.26 1.01
C ALA A 132 0.42 -1.17 -0.47
N PHE A 133 -0.56 -1.97 -0.89
CA PHE A 133 -1.12 -1.93 -2.25
C PHE A 133 -1.74 -0.56 -2.56
N LEU A 134 -2.45 0.04 -1.61
CA LEU A 134 -3.03 1.37 -1.79
C LEU A 134 -1.99 2.49 -1.82
N CYS A 135 -1.02 2.46 -0.90
CA CYS A 135 0.12 3.38 -0.94
C CYS A 135 0.81 3.34 -2.31
N LEU A 136 1.09 2.13 -2.82
CA LEU A 136 1.70 1.94 -4.13
C LEU A 136 0.86 2.52 -5.27
N ARG A 137 -0.43 2.17 -5.31
CA ARG A 137 -1.34 2.52 -6.40
C ARG A 137 -1.59 4.03 -6.47
N GLU A 138 -1.60 4.69 -5.32
CA GLU A 138 -1.83 6.13 -5.22
C GLU A 138 -0.54 6.94 -5.25
N GLY A 139 0.61 6.28 -5.38
CA GLY A 139 1.91 6.97 -5.37
C GLY A 139 2.15 7.73 -4.06
N MET A 140 1.58 7.22 -2.97
CA MET A 140 1.75 7.78 -1.64
C MET A 140 2.95 7.14 -0.96
N GLU A 141 3.83 7.97 -0.42
CA GLU A 141 4.88 7.49 0.48
C GLU A 141 4.25 7.07 1.81
N CYS A 142 4.63 5.90 2.32
CA CYS A 142 4.07 5.34 3.55
C CYS A 142 5.21 4.79 4.43
N PRO A 143 5.09 4.85 5.77
CA PRO A 143 6.11 4.33 6.66
C PRO A 143 6.26 2.82 6.48
N GLU A 144 7.46 2.30 6.71
CA GLU A 144 7.73 0.85 6.62
C GLU A 144 6.84 0.03 7.58
N ASN A 145 6.47 0.62 8.70
CA ASN A 145 5.55 0.03 9.66
C ASN A 145 4.31 0.91 9.87
N LEU A 146 3.30 0.71 9.03
CA LEU A 146 1.99 1.38 9.18
C LEU A 146 1.30 1.05 10.51
N MET A 147 1.57 -0.10 11.12
CA MET A 147 0.93 -0.49 12.39
C MET A 147 1.38 0.37 13.57
N GLU A 148 2.52 1.06 13.47
CA GLU A 148 2.97 2.02 14.49
C GLU A 148 1.94 3.16 14.69
N ILE A 149 1.16 3.49 13.66
CA ILE A 149 0.06 4.47 13.74
C ILE A 149 -0.98 4.01 14.77
N ARG A 150 -1.34 2.72 14.75
CA ARG A 150 -2.29 2.15 15.70
C ARG A 150 -1.79 2.27 17.13
N ASP A 151 -0.53 1.96 17.36
CA ASP A 151 0.07 2.05 18.70
C ASP A 151 0.13 3.49 19.21
N ILE A 152 0.49 4.46 18.35
CA ILE A 152 0.54 5.88 18.73
C ILE A 152 -0.84 6.38 19.17
N VAL A 153 -1.88 6.01 18.42
CA VAL A 153 -3.24 6.52 18.63
C VAL A 153 -3.92 5.81 19.81
N LEU A 154 -3.89 4.48 19.86
CA LEU A 154 -4.58 3.70 20.89
C LEU A 154 -3.97 3.87 22.29
N ASN A 155 -2.68 4.21 22.39
CA ASN A 155 -2.03 4.50 23.68
C ASN A 155 -2.27 5.94 24.18
N SER A 156 -3.02 6.76 23.45
CA SER A 156 -3.30 8.15 23.85
C SER A 156 -4.65 8.30 24.53
N LYS A 157 -4.66 8.92 25.71
CA LYS A 157 -5.91 9.34 26.38
C LYS A 157 -6.58 10.53 25.72
N ASN A 158 -5.82 11.32 24.95
CA ASN A 158 -6.30 12.50 24.25
C ASN A 158 -6.00 12.33 22.75
N LEU A 159 -7.05 12.05 21.98
CA LEU A 159 -7.00 11.86 20.54
C LEU A 159 -7.11 13.24 19.87
N ILE A 160 -5.96 13.82 19.58
CA ILE A 160 -5.87 15.10 18.88
C ILE A 160 -5.89 14.81 17.38
N ILE A 161 -6.77 15.51 16.67
CA ILE A 161 -6.76 15.54 15.20
C ILE A 161 -6.73 16.99 14.74
N VAL A 162 -5.83 17.30 13.83
CA VAL A 162 -5.61 18.65 13.31
C VAL A 162 -5.81 18.63 11.80
N ARG A 163 -6.67 19.48 11.28
CA ARG A 163 -6.81 19.68 9.83
C ARG A 163 -6.35 21.06 9.39
N ASP A 164 -5.67 21.13 8.26
CA ASP A 164 -5.33 22.37 7.59
C ASP A 164 -6.60 23.12 7.14
N SER A 165 -6.68 24.40 7.45
CA SER A 165 -7.81 25.28 7.08
C SER A 165 -8.02 25.42 5.57
N ARG A 166 -7.01 25.08 4.76
CA ARG A 166 -7.04 25.19 3.29
C ARG A 166 -7.54 23.92 2.60
N LEU A 167 -7.95 22.90 3.34
CA LEU A 167 -8.48 21.67 2.75
C LEU A 167 -9.84 21.90 2.10
N GLY A 168 -10.00 21.37 0.90
CA GLY A 168 -11.26 21.30 0.19
C GLY A 168 -12.15 20.15 0.68
N SER A 169 -13.24 19.91 -0.05
CA SER A 169 -14.28 18.95 0.34
C SER A 169 -13.77 17.53 0.54
N SER A 170 -12.92 17.02 -0.37
CA SER A 170 -12.37 15.66 -0.24
C SER A 170 -11.47 15.51 0.99
N GLY A 171 -10.59 16.49 1.25
CA GLY A 171 -9.72 16.47 2.44
C GLY A 171 -10.53 16.58 3.74
N ILE A 172 -11.58 17.40 3.75
CA ILE A 172 -12.52 17.49 4.88
C ILE A 172 -13.26 16.17 5.09
N MET A 173 -13.64 15.47 4.03
CA MET A 173 -14.27 14.15 4.13
C MET A 173 -13.34 13.15 4.81
N GLY A 174 -12.04 13.14 4.44
CA GLY A 174 -11.03 12.32 5.13
C GLY A 174 -10.94 12.62 6.64
N HIS A 175 -10.94 13.91 7.01
CA HIS A 175 -11.00 14.31 8.43
C HIS A 175 -12.24 13.78 9.14
N THR A 176 -13.41 13.83 8.50
CA THR A 176 -14.67 13.33 9.08
C THR A 176 -14.67 11.81 9.22
N GLU A 177 -14.11 11.07 8.25
CA GLU A 177 -13.96 9.62 8.36
C GLU A 177 -13.06 9.23 9.55
N LEU A 178 -11.95 9.96 9.74
CA LEU A 178 -11.09 9.78 10.90
C LEU A 178 -11.80 10.10 12.22
N LEU A 179 -12.59 11.17 12.29
CA LEU A 179 -13.40 11.45 13.48
C LEU A 179 -14.41 10.34 13.77
N GLY A 180 -15.01 9.75 12.73
CA GLY A 180 -15.93 8.62 12.85
C GLY A 180 -15.28 7.40 13.50
N VAL A 181 -14.11 7.00 13.01
CA VAL A 181 -13.39 5.84 13.57
C VAL A 181 -12.81 6.12 14.96
N LEU A 182 -12.34 7.34 15.24
CA LEU A 182 -11.89 7.71 16.59
C LEU A 182 -13.06 7.67 17.59
N GLY A 183 -14.26 8.07 17.17
CA GLY A 183 -15.48 7.94 17.98
C GLY A 183 -15.86 6.49 18.26
N TYR A 184 -15.69 5.60 17.27
CA TYR A 184 -15.90 4.16 17.44
C TYR A 184 -14.90 3.56 18.44
N ILE A 185 -13.63 3.90 18.31
CA ILE A 185 -12.57 3.48 19.25
C ILE A 185 -12.86 3.99 20.66
N GLN A 186 -13.26 5.25 20.81
CA GLN A 186 -13.64 5.83 22.11
C GLN A 186 -14.77 5.01 22.77
N ALA A 187 -15.78 4.60 22.00
CA ALA A 187 -16.87 3.78 22.50
C ALA A 187 -16.43 2.36 22.89
N GLN A 188 -15.55 1.74 22.11
CA GLN A 188 -14.98 0.43 22.45
C GLN A 188 -14.19 0.49 23.76
N ILE A 189 -13.25 1.43 23.89
CA ILE A 189 -12.40 1.56 25.09
C ILE A 189 -13.23 1.85 26.34
N LEU A 190 -14.25 2.72 26.23
CA LEU A 190 -15.15 2.99 27.34
C LEU A 190 -15.87 1.71 27.80
N ASN A 191 -16.34 0.89 26.85
CA ASN A 191 -17.05 -0.35 27.14
C ASN A 191 -16.15 -1.45 27.72
N THR A 192 -14.89 -1.56 27.27
CA THR A 192 -13.99 -2.65 27.67
C THR A 192 -13.16 -2.32 28.91
N GLU A 193 -12.66 -1.08 29.02
CA GLU A 193 -11.69 -0.66 30.03
C GLU A 193 -12.26 0.34 31.05
N GLY A 194 -13.44 0.90 30.78
CA GLY A 194 -14.05 1.93 31.63
C GLY A 194 -13.23 3.24 31.67
N MET A 195 -12.28 3.42 30.76
CA MET A 195 -11.42 4.59 30.69
C MET A 195 -11.99 5.65 29.75
N ASN A 196 -11.93 6.91 30.17
CA ASN A 196 -12.31 8.03 29.33
C ASN A 196 -11.15 8.41 28.40
N VAL A 197 -11.36 8.21 27.11
CA VAL A 197 -10.55 8.77 26.02
C VAL A 197 -11.29 9.98 25.47
N TRP A 198 -10.60 11.08 25.18
CA TRP A 198 -11.20 12.33 24.70
C TRP A 198 -10.69 12.71 23.32
N ILE A 199 -11.59 13.13 22.43
CA ILE A 199 -11.26 13.54 21.06
C ILE A 199 -11.26 15.07 20.98
N TYR A 200 -10.20 15.66 20.42
CA TYR A 200 -10.06 17.11 20.26
C TYR A 200 -9.73 17.45 18.80
N PRO A 201 -10.74 17.85 18.00
CA PRO A 201 -10.52 18.30 16.65
C PRO A 201 -10.08 19.77 16.60
N PHE A 202 -9.02 20.05 15.87
CA PHE A 202 -8.51 21.41 15.64
C PHE A 202 -8.45 21.73 14.16
N VAL A 203 -8.59 23.01 13.83
CA VAL A 203 -8.24 23.57 12.53
C VAL A 203 -6.97 24.40 12.69
N VAL A 204 -5.94 24.11 11.90
CA VAL A 204 -4.74 24.93 11.82
C VAL A 204 -4.84 25.96 10.70
N ASP A 205 -4.62 27.22 11.04
CA ASP A 205 -4.20 28.23 10.08
C ASP A 205 -2.69 28.14 9.92
N VAL A 206 -2.24 27.64 8.77
CA VAL A 206 -0.81 27.45 8.48
C VAL A 206 -0.03 28.75 8.33
N GLN A 207 -0.70 29.89 8.07
CA GLN A 207 -0.02 31.17 7.94
C GLN A 207 0.36 31.73 9.32
N THR A 208 -0.51 31.52 10.30
CA THR A 208 -0.33 32.01 11.67
C THR A 208 0.19 30.93 12.62
N ASN A 209 0.18 29.65 12.21
CA ASN A 209 0.46 28.47 13.02
C ASN A 209 -0.43 28.38 14.28
N LEU A 210 -1.67 28.87 14.17
CA LEU A 210 -2.66 28.86 15.22
C LEU A 210 -3.69 27.75 15.00
N CYS A 211 -3.99 27.02 16.06
CA CYS A 211 -4.92 25.91 16.11
C CYS A 211 -6.18 26.33 16.85
N THR A 212 -7.31 26.30 16.16
CA THR A 212 -8.62 26.62 16.73
C THR A 212 -9.37 25.33 17.00
N LEU A 213 -9.72 25.09 18.27
CA LEU A 213 -10.54 23.95 18.66
C LEU A 213 -11.91 24.03 17.96
N GLN A 214 -12.36 22.91 17.39
CA GLN A 214 -13.64 22.81 16.72
C GLN A 214 -14.70 22.21 17.63
N PRO A 215 -15.96 22.65 17.52
CA PRO A 215 -17.07 21.97 18.15
C PRO A 215 -17.13 20.50 17.72
N PHE A 216 -17.45 19.62 18.67
CA PHE A 216 -17.53 18.19 18.43
C PHE A 216 -18.56 17.56 19.36
N SER A 217 -19.42 16.70 18.84
CA SER A 217 -20.38 15.99 19.66
C SER A 217 -20.54 14.57 19.15
N ASN A 218 -20.53 13.62 20.08
CA ASN A 218 -20.89 12.23 19.87
C ASN A 218 -21.61 11.70 21.12
N ALA A 219 -21.87 10.39 21.18
CA ALA A 219 -22.61 9.77 22.29
C ALA A 219 -21.90 9.88 23.66
N ILE A 220 -20.59 10.12 23.70
CA ILE A 220 -19.75 10.07 24.90
C ILE A 220 -19.28 11.47 25.33
N GLN A 221 -19.04 12.35 24.36
CA GLN A 221 -18.40 13.63 24.55
C GLN A 221 -19.16 14.73 23.80
N THR A 222 -19.30 15.88 24.44
CA THR A 222 -19.76 17.12 23.80
C THR A 222 -18.79 18.25 24.12
N LEU A 223 -18.21 18.84 23.08
CA LEU A 223 -17.36 20.02 23.09
C LEU A 223 -18.12 21.18 22.43
N ASN A 224 -18.64 22.09 23.25
CA ASN A 224 -19.32 23.30 22.81
C ASN A 224 -18.42 24.53 22.99
N ILE A 225 -17.18 24.42 22.52
CA ILE A 225 -16.20 25.50 22.64
C ILE A 225 -15.97 26.08 21.25
N THR A 226 -16.26 27.36 21.10
CA THR A 226 -15.86 28.19 19.96
C THR A 226 -14.70 29.10 20.40
N ASP A 227 -13.81 29.46 19.47
CA ASP A 227 -12.76 30.48 19.64
C ASP A 227 -11.60 30.15 20.60
N ASN A 228 -11.47 28.91 21.08
CA ASN A 228 -10.27 28.49 21.81
C ASN A 228 -9.11 28.26 20.84
N THR A 229 -8.29 29.29 20.68
CA THR A 229 -7.15 29.33 19.76
C THR A 229 -5.85 29.23 20.55
N THR A 230 -4.97 28.31 20.15
CA THR A 230 -3.64 28.12 20.74
C THR A 230 -2.58 27.94 19.66
N GLU A 231 -1.31 28.05 19.99
CA GLU A 231 -0.24 27.71 19.06
C GLU A 231 -0.26 26.20 18.74
N CYS A 232 -0.10 25.83 17.47
CA CYS A 232 -0.12 24.43 17.00
C CYS A 232 1.15 23.64 17.38
N LYS A 233 1.49 23.60 18.68
CA LYS A 233 2.62 22.86 19.25
C LYS A 233 2.19 21.55 19.91
N MET A 234 1.26 20.84 19.28
CA MET A 234 0.78 19.56 19.78
C MET A 234 1.85 18.49 19.56
N ASN A 235 2.27 17.83 20.65
CA ASN A 235 3.32 16.81 20.62
C ASN A 235 2.82 15.42 20.18
N SER A 236 1.51 15.26 20.02
CA SER A 236 0.88 14.01 19.58
C SER A 236 -0.43 14.29 18.86
N GLY A 237 -0.79 13.42 17.92
CA GLY A 237 -2.06 13.50 17.19
C GLY A 237 -1.94 13.12 15.72
N ILE A 238 -3.06 13.21 15.02
CA ILE A 238 -3.14 13.00 13.57
C ILE A 238 -3.26 14.37 12.89
N PHE A 239 -2.39 14.66 11.93
CA PHE A 239 -2.26 15.95 11.27
C PHE A 239 -2.53 15.80 9.78
N LEU A 240 -3.60 16.43 9.28
CA LEU A 240 -3.97 16.44 7.88
C LEU A 240 -3.49 17.76 7.27
N ILE A 241 -2.38 17.71 6.53
CA ILE A 241 -1.64 18.89 6.08
C ILE A 241 -1.64 18.97 4.56
N ARG A 242 -2.10 20.09 4.00
CA ARG A 242 -2.03 20.30 2.55
C ARG A 242 -0.58 20.48 2.11
N SER A 243 -0.10 19.61 1.23
CA SER A 243 1.28 19.59 0.73
C SER A 243 1.34 19.26 -0.76
N LYS A 244 2.52 19.45 -1.37
CA LYS A 244 2.82 18.93 -2.71
C LYS A 244 3.25 17.46 -2.67
N GLU A 245 3.72 17.00 -1.52
CA GLU A 245 4.15 15.64 -1.28
C GLU A 245 2.95 14.84 -0.77
N ASN A 246 2.77 13.64 -1.35
CA ASN A 246 1.67 12.75 -1.02
C ASN A 246 2.22 11.64 -0.12
N GLY A 247 1.72 11.55 1.09
CA GLY A 247 2.20 10.50 1.97
C GLY A 247 1.62 10.49 3.37
N ILE A 248 2.01 9.45 4.08
CA ILE A 248 1.80 9.25 5.51
C ILE A 248 3.19 9.13 6.13
N TRP A 249 3.44 9.83 7.22
CA TRP A 249 4.68 9.65 7.98
C TRP A 249 4.47 9.87 9.46
N ILE A 250 5.45 9.43 10.24
CA ILE A 250 5.44 9.44 11.69
C ILE A 250 6.63 10.27 12.17
N GLU A 251 6.36 11.25 13.04
CA GLU A 251 7.40 11.99 13.76
C GLU A 251 7.11 11.95 15.26
N GLY A 252 7.78 11.03 15.97
CA GLY A 252 7.49 10.79 17.38
C GLY A 252 6.06 10.28 17.55
N LYS A 253 5.20 11.05 18.23
CA LYS A 253 3.79 10.69 18.46
C LYS A 253 2.83 11.39 17.50
N ARG A 254 3.34 11.99 16.43
CA ARG A 254 2.57 12.71 15.43
C ARG A 254 2.49 11.87 14.17
N VAL A 255 1.27 11.62 13.71
CA VAL A 255 0.99 10.96 12.45
C VAL A 255 0.57 12.04 11.47
N PHE A 256 1.31 12.20 10.39
CA PHE A 256 1.00 13.17 9.35
C PHE A 256 0.41 12.47 8.15
N ILE A 257 -0.62 13.06 7.57
CA ILE A 257 -1.23 12.70 6.31
C ILE A 257 -1.16 13.95 5.43
N SER A 258 -0.44 13.88 4.31
CA SER A 258 -0.32 15.02 3.41
C SER A 258 -0.54 14.71 1.95
N GLY A 259 -0.82 15.79 1.23
CA GLY A 259 -1.01 15.81 -0.21
C GLY A 259 -2.00 16.89 -0.59
N ASP A 260 -2.60 16.73 -1.77
CA ASP A 260 -3.81 17.44 -2.14
C ASP A 260 -5.05 16.86 -1.40
N ASP A 261 -6.22 17.41 -1.71
CA ASP A 261 -7.47 17.01 -1.04
C ASP A 261 -7.85 15.55 -1.32
N GLU A 262 -7.46 14.98 -2.47
CA GLU A 262 -7.73 13.59 -2.81
C GLU A 262 -6.78 12.66 -2.05
N HIS A 263 -5.48 12.93 -2.07
CA HIS A 263 -4.48 12.11 -1.38
C HIS A 263 -4.63 12.18 0.15
N ILE A 264 -5.07 13.31 0.71
CA ILE A 264 -5.40 13.40 2.14
C ILE A 264 -6.60 12.51 2.48
N ARG A 265 -7.62 12.46 1.62
CA ARG A 265 -8.75 11.55 1.82
C ARG A 265 -8.32 10.10 1.77
N ILE A 266 -7.52 9.73 0.77
CA ILE A 266 -6.97 8.38 0.60
C ILE A 266 -6.14 7.99 1.84
N GLY A 267 -5.21 8.86 2.26
CA GLY A 267 -4.41 8.61 3.46
C GLY A 267 -5.27 8.49 4.72
N SER A 268 -6.35 9.25 4.81
CA SER A 268 -7.32 9.15 5.91
C SER A 268 -8.03 7.79 5.91
N ILE A 269 -8.38 7.25 4.74
CA ILE A 269 -8.98 5.91 4.58
C ILE A 269 -7.99 4.83 5.05
N ILE A 270 -6.72 4.91 4.62
CA ILE A 270 -5.68 3.96 5.02
C ILE A 270 -5.49 4.01 6.54
N VAL A 271 -5.31 5.20 7.12
CA VAL A 271 -5.15 5.37 8.57
C VAL A 271 -6.36 4.87 9.34
N ARG A 272 -7.58 5.17 8.87
CA ARG A 272 -8.83 4.70 9.48
C ARG A 272 -8.89 3.18 9.57
N ASP A 273 -8.54 2.48 8.48
CA ASP A 273 -8.62 1.03 8.42
C ASP A 273 -7.46 0.35 9.18
N ILE A 274 -6.33 1.04 9.39
CA ILE A 274 -5.28 0.62 10.34
C ILE A 274 -5.78 0.73 11.80
N LEU A 275 -6.46 1.83 12.13
CA LEU A 275 -6.93 2.12 13.49
C LEU A 275 -8.03 1.16 13.94
N SER A 276 -8.98 0.84 13.05
CA SER A 276 -10.08 -0.08 13.34
C SER A 276 -10.63 -0.67 12.04
N PRO A 277 -10.02 -1.75 11.51
CA PRO A 277 -10.44 -2.36 10.24
C PRO A 277 -11.88 -2.89 10.26
N GLU A 278 -12.40 -3.21 11.44
CA GLU A 278 -13.79 -3.64 11.65
C GLU A 278 -14.81 -2.51 11.52
N TRP A 279 -14.41 -1.26 11.75
CA TRP A 279 -15.32 -0.12 11.76
C TRP A 279 -16.16 -0.02 10.48
N ILE A 280 -15.52 -0.21 9.32
CA ILE A 280 -16.21 -0.09 8.04
C ILE A 280 -17.26 -1.19 7.85
N ARG A 281 -17.00 -2.41 8.34
CA ARG A 281 -17.96 -3.52 8.25
C ARG A 281 -19.16 -3.27 9.15
N VAL A 282 -18.93 -2.77 10.37
CA VAL A 282 -19.99 -2.36 11.30
C VAL A 282 -20.81 -1.22 10.73
N TYR A 283 -20.16 -0.19 10.17
CA TYR A 283 -20.82 0.97 9.58
C TYR A 283 -21.79 0.59 8.44
N TYR A 284 -21.43 -0.41 7.63
CA TYR A 284 -22.27 -0.94 6.55
C TYR A 284 -23.20 -2.10 6.98
N GLY A 285 -23.26 -2.44 8.27
CA GLY A 285 -24.16 -3.47 8.80
C GLY A 285 -23.81 -4.91 8.37
N LEU A 286 -22.51 -5.19 8.19
CA LEU A 286 -21.99 -6.50 7.83
C LEU A 286 -21.47 -7.31 9.03
N GLU A 287 -21.53 -6.73 10.24
CA GLU A 287 -21.22 -7.36 11.53
C GLU A 287 -22.26 -7.03 12.59
#